data_AF-A0A1Q5KTY3-F1
#
_entry.id   AF-A0A1Q5KTY3-F1
#
_cell.length_a   1.000
_cell.length_b   1.000
_cell.length_c   1.000
_cell.angle_alpha   90.00
_cell.angle_beta   90.00
_cell.angle_gamma   90.00
#
_symmetry.space_group_name_H-M   'P 1'
#
loop_
_entity.id
_entity.type
_entity.pdbx_description
1 polymer ?
#
loop_
_entity_poly.entity_id
_entity_poly.type
_entity_poly.pdbx_seq_one_letter_code
_entity_poly.pdbx_strand_id
1 'polypeptide(L)'
;MNQDSPSYALTAQSLGGQKQGPVLMTSKSSLSSAAQAELKRTLKRGATVYLVGGTDILSSAVSSKVSSLGFTPKRLAGTSRYSTSVAVAKAVSGSPDYVFLATGTDYHSALASSAAAGSLGYGGKGTVVLNDGNTLTSSVKSYLNSLDPDETMVIPVGASAKYALTHTKFSHWPTTWTYYPISGTGHDGTSVALARFWWSAPPQVGLASSDSWRGGVSASAGMLWYGPLLWSDDTTLPETDATYLRQQAAGVGAVVAFGGSTSISSSELTTAGSAISAGSSLVTYHPYYNGLDAQQKSALSSPLGGDANGTATPARVTAAAPQPDLDSVRTTHK
;
A
#
# COMPACT_ATOMS: atom_id res chain seq x y z
N MET A 1 13.07 0.31 0.82
CA MET A 1 13.08 1.48 -0.08
C MET A 1 13.70 2.68 0.61
N ASN A 2 13.94 3.79 -0.10
CA ASN A 2 14.55 4.99 0.48
C ASN A 2 13.52 5.77 1.34
N GLN A 3 13.92 6.18 2.53
CA GLN A 3 13.13 6.93 3.51
C GLN A 3 13.09 8.43 3.26
N ASP A 4 13.95 8.96 2.40
CA ASP A 4 14.19 10.38 2.16
C ASP A 4 13.37 10.93 0.98
N SER A 5 12.68 10.06 0.21
CA SER A 5 11.87 10.48 -0.93
C SER A 5 10.62 9.61 -1.12
N PRO A 6 9.42 10.20 -1.30
CA PRO A 6 8.19 9.46 -1.60
C PRO A 6 8.20 8.82 -2.99
N SER A 7 8.99 9.35 -3.92
CA SER A 7 8.97 9.03 -5.36
C SER A 7 9.07 7.54 -5.70
N TYR A 8 9.75 6.76 -4.86
CA TYR A 8 10.00 5.33 -5.04
C TYR A 8 9.38 4.47 -3.95
N ALA A 9 8.52 5.07 -3.11
CA ALA A 9 7.88 4.41 -1.98
C ALA A 9 6.42 4.00 -2.27
N LEU A 10 5.99 4.09 -3.53
CA LEU A 10 4.58 4.01 -3.91
C LEU A 10 4.09 2.62 -4.28
N THR A 11 5.00 1.71 -4.67
CA THR A 11 4.64 0.41 -5.25
C THR A 11 5.19 -0.80 -4.49
N ALA A 12 6.09 -0.58 -3.51
CA ALA A 12 6.75 -1.66 -2.79
C ALA A 12 5.77 -2.50 -1.94
N GLN A 13 4.64 -1.92 -1.55
CA GLN A 13 3.61 -2.56 -0.72
C GLN A 13 2.88 -3.65 -1.50
N SER A 14 2.61 -3.45 -2.79
CA SER A 14 2.04 -4.50 -3.65
C SER A 14 2.95 -5.75 -3.70
N LEU A 15 4.26 -5.54 -3.80
CA LEU A 15 5.27 -6.60 -3.72
C LEU A 15 5.38 -7.20 -2.31
N GLY A 16 5.28 -6.38 -1.26
CA GLY A 16 5.25 -6.84 0.13
C GLY A 16 4.07 -7.78 0.38
N GLY A 17 2.88 -7.43 -0.12
CA GLY A 17 1.68 -8.28 -0.10
C GLY A 17 1.92 -9.63 -0.77
N GLN A 18 2.41 -9.58 -2.01
CA GLN A 18 2.62 -10.78 -2.82
C GLN A 18 3.75 -11.69 -2.31
N LYS A 19 4.79 -11.13 -1.69
CA LYS A 19 5.91 -11.87 -1.11
C LYS A 19 5.76 -12.14 0.40
N GLN A 20 4.67 -11.67 1.02
CA GLN A 20 4.45 -11.71 2.48
C GLN A 20 5.63 -11.14 3.28
N GLY A 21 6.27 -10.10 2.76
CA GLY A 21 7.42 -9.46 3.37
C GLY A 21 7.09 -8.08 3.94
N PRO A 22 7.73 -7.64 5.04
CA PRO A 22 7.55 -6.29 5.54
C PRO A 22 8.15 -5.28 4.56
N VAL A 23 7.57 -4.08 4.57
CA VAL A 23 8.05 -2.95 3.78
C VAL A 23 8.92 -2.05 4.67
N LEU A 24 10.23 -2.06 4.44
CA LEU A 24 11.21 -1.35 5.27
C LEU A 24 11.77 -0.12 4.56
N MET A 25 12.04 0.91 5.35
CA MET A 25 12.65 2.17 4.91
C MET A 25 14.07 2.32 5.44
N THR A 26 14.92 2.98 4.65
CA THR A 26 16.31 3.26 5.01
C THR A 26 16.83 4.49 4.27
N SER A 27 17.95 5.09 4.70
CA SER A 27 18.57 6.19 3.96
C SER A 27 19.25 5.71 2.67
N LYS A 28 19.57 6.64 1.77
CA LYS A 28 20.26 6.34 0.50
C LYS A 28 21.57 5.55 0.67
N SER A 29 22.38 5.93 1.66
CA SER A 29 23.77 5.47 1.80
C SER A 29 23.99 4.40 2.87
N SER A 30 23.00 4.13 3.72
CA SER A 30 23.16 3.21 4.83
C SER A 30 21.88 2.43 5.09
N LEU A 31 22.01 1.14 5.41
CA LEU A 31 20.89 0.32 5.89
C LEU A 31 20.66 0.63 7.38
N SER A 32 19.51 1.18 7.73
CA SER A 32 19.17 1.64 9.08
C SER A 32 19.24 0.48 10.09
N SER A 33 19.60 0.77 11.35
CA SER A 33 19.66 -0.23 12.41
C SER A 33 18.31 -0.93 12.61
N ALA A 34 17.21 -0.18 12.53
CA ALA A 34 15.85 -0.73 12.58
C ALA A 34 15.58 -1.72 11.43
N ALA A 35 15.95 -1.37 10.19
CA ALA A 35 15.80 -2.30 9.06
C ALA A 35 16.69 -3.54 9.23
N GLN A 36 17.92 -3.39 9.72
CA GLN A 36 18.80 -4.53 10.00
C GLN A 36 18.22 -5.48 11.05
N ALA A 37 17.69 -4.94 12.14
CA ALA A 37 17.05 -5.72 13.20
C ALA A 37 15.83 -6.47 12.66
N GLU A 38 14.99 -5.77 11.89
CA GLU A 38 13.76 -6.34 11.34
C GLU A 38 14.03 -7.43 10.30
N LEU A 39 15.05 -7.26 9.44
CA LEU A 39 15.48 -8.30 8.51
C LEU A 39 15.95 -9.57 9.27
N LYS A 40 16.74 -9.42 10.34
CA LYS A 40 17.19 -10.55 11.16
C LYS A 40 16.03 -11.23 11.90
N ARG A 41 15.04 -10.45 12.34
CA ARG A 41 13.86 -10.95 13.07
C ARG A 41 12.92 -11.74 12.16
N THR A 42 12.74 -11.31 10.91
CA THR A 42 11.69 -11.84 10.01
C THR A 42 12.19 -12.83 8.97
N LEU A 43 13.45 -12.75 8.56
CA LEU A 43 13.96 -13.53 7.44
C LEU A 43 14.95 -14.61 7.86
N LYS A 44 14.87 -15.75 7.17
CA LYS A 44 15.92 -16.79 7.23
C LYS A 44 17.15 -16.33 6.44
N ARG A 45 18.34 -16.82 6.82
CA ARG A 45 19.56 -16.60 6.04
C ARG A 45 19.36 -17.07 4.59
N GLY A 46 19.94 -16.35 3.64
CA GLY A 46 19.80 -16.57 2.20
C GLY A 46 18.54 -15.97 1.57
N ALA A 47 17.56 -15.53 2.37
CA ALA A 47 16.33 -14.95 1.87
C ALA A 47 16.58 -13.73 0.97
N THR A 48 15.72 -13.55 -0.02
CA THR A 48 15.79 -12.40 -0.94
C THR A 48 15.30 -11.13 -0.24
N VAL A 49 16.08 -10.06 -0.36
CA VAL A 49 15.70 -8.71 0.08
C VAL A 49 15.58 -7.81 -1.15
N TYR A 50 14.36 -7.36 -1.44
CA TYR A 50 14.11 -6.52 -2.59
C TYR A 50 14.48 -5.06 -2.33
N LEU A 51 15.34 -4.51 -3.18
CA LEU A 51 15.74 -3.11 -3.14
C LEU A 51 15.00 -2.36 -4.26
N VAL A 52 13.94 -1.64 -3.90
CA VAL A 52 13.16 -0.83 -4.84
C VAL A 52 13.86 0.52 -5.04
N GLY A 53 14.40 0.74 -6.23
CA GLY A 53 15.15 1.92 -6.63
C GLY A 53 16.57 1.62 -7.11
N GLY A 54 17.06 2.46 -8.04
CA GLY A 54 18.43 2.42 -8.55
C GLY A 54 19.47 2.82 -7.49
N THR A 55 20.76 2.80 -7.84
CA THR A 55 21.86 3.17 -6.94
C THR A 55 21.84 4.63 -6.49
N ASP A 56 21.23 5.51 -7.30
CA ASP A 56 21.06 6.92 -6.94
C ASP A 56 20.03 7.12 -5.83
N ILE A 57 19.18 6.12 -5.59
CA ILE A 57 18.13 6.10 -4.57
C ILE A 57 18.54 5.21 -3.39
N LEU A 58 19.12 4.04 -3.66
CA LEU A 58 19.66 3.12 -2.66
C LEU A 58 21.04 2.67 -3.14
N SER A 59 22.08 3.31 -2.63
CA SER A 59 23.46 3.08 -3.05
C SER A 59 23.89 1.61 -2.91
N SER A 60 25.01 1.27 -3.54
CA SER A 60 25.60 -0.07 -3.44
C SER A 60 25.96 -0.45 -1.99
N ALA A 61 26.19 0.52 -1.10
CA ALA A 61 26.43 0.28 0.32
C ALA A 61 25.23 -0.41 1.00
N VAL A 62 24.00 -0.07 0.61
CA VAL A 62 22.78 -0.72 1.12
C VAL A 62 22.76 -2.20 0.72
N SER A 63 23.00 -2.51 -0.57
CA SER A 63 23.06 -3.91 -1.03
C SER A 63 24.20 -4.70 -0.40
N SER A 64 25.39 -4.11 -0.28
CA SER A 64 26.52 -4.77 0.39
C SER A 64 26.21 -5.05 1.85
N LYS A 65 25.53 -4.12 2.55
CA LYS A 65 25.13 -4.34 3.93
C LYS A 65 24.09 -5.46 4.05
N VAL A 66 23.10 -5.53 3.15
CA VAL A 66 22.15 -6.66 3.09
C VAL A 66 22.89 -8.00 2.90
N SER A 67 23.84 -8.07 1.96
CA SER A 67 24.65 -9.28 1.73
C SER A 67 25.47 -9.67 2.97
N SER A 68 26.09 -8.70 3.64
CA SER A 68 26.88 -8.92 4.85
C SER A 68 26.07 -9.51 6.02
N LEU A 69 24.75 -9.27 6.04
CA LEU A 69 23.85 -9.86 7.03
C LEU A 69 23.45 -11.30 6.69
N GLY A 70 23.88 -11.80 5.53
CA GLY A 70 23.59 -13.15 5.04
C GLY A 70 22.31 -13.25 4.23
N PHE A 71 21.86 -12.16 3.58
CA PHE A 71 20.67 -12.15 2.71
C PHE A 71 21.05 -11.87 1.25
N THR A 72 20.13 -12.12 0.32
CA THR A 72 20.36 -11.94 -1.12
C THR A 72 19.70 -10.65 -1.61
N PRO A 73 20.43 -9.55 -1.85
CA PRO A 73 19.83 -8.32 -2.37
C PRO A 73 19.39 -8.51 -3.82
N LYS A 74 18.11 -8.22 -4.12
CA LYS A 74 17.57 -8.18 -5.48
C LYS A 74 17.05 -6.78 -5.79
N ARG A 75 17.73 -6.07 -6.70
CA ARG A 75 17.35 -4.70 -7.07
C ARG A 75 16.26 -4.69 -8.13
N LEU A 76 15.23 -3.87 -7.91
CA LEU A 76 14.17 -3.57 -8.85
C LEU A 76 14.28 -2.07 -9.18
N ALA A 77 14.71 -1.74 -10.39
CA ALA A 77 14.99 -0.37 -10.79
C ALA A 77 14.81 -0.17 -12.29
N GLY A 78 14.37 1.02 -12.66
CA GLY A 78 14.54 1.59 -13.99
C GLY A 78 15.19 2.97 -13.88
N THR A 79 15.28 3.69 -15.00
CA THR A 79 15.85 5.05 -15.06
C THR A 79 14.98 6.12 -14.40
N SER A 80 13.74 5.78 -14.03
CA SER A 80 12.78 6.67 -13.40
C SER A 80 11.87 5.92 -12.42
N ARG A 81 11.06 6.67 -11.65
CA ARG A 81 10.01 6.09 -10.79
C ARG A 81 8.99 5.26 -11.60
N TYR A 82 8.70 5.70 -12.82
CA TYR A 82 7.76 5.05 -13.72
C TYR A 82 8.29 3.70 -14.22
N SER A 83 9.52 3.66 -14.73
CA SER A 83 10.14 2.40 -15.16
C SER A 83 10.48 1.48 -13.97
N THR A 84 10.76 2.04 -12.79
CA THR A 84 10.89 1.26 -11.55
C THR A 84 9.55 0.64 -11.14
N SER A 85 8.42 1.33 -11.30
CA SER A 85 7.10 0.76 -11.05
C SER A 85 6.82 -0.46 -11.93
N VAL A 86 7.21 -0.41 -13.21
CA VAL A 86 7.13 -1.57 -14.12
C VAL A 86 8.03 -2.73 -13.66
N ALA A 87 9.24 -2.43 -13.19
CA ALA A 87 10.13 -3.47 -12.66
C ALA A 87 9.55 -4.15 -11.40
N VAL A 88 8.87 -3.38 -10.54
CA VAL A 88 8.14 -3.92 -9.39
C VAL A 88 6.94 -4.76 -9.84
N ALA A 89 6.11 -4.25 -10.75
CA ALA A 89 4.95 -4.97 -11.29
C ALA A 89 5.34 -6.34 -11.87
N LYS A 90 6.41 -6.40 -12.67
CA LYS A 90 6.94 -7.67 -13.23
C LYS A 90 7.47 -8.63 -12.16
N ALA A 91 7.98 -8.11 -11.03
CA ALA A 91 8.43 -8.95 -9.92
C ALA A 91 7.28 -9.51 -9.08
N VAL A 92 6.12 -8.83 -9.09
CA VAL A 92 4.85 -9.31 -8.52
C VAL A 92 4.28 -10.42 -9.41
N SER A 93 3.99 -10.12 -10.68
CA SER A 93 3.49 -11.10 -11.66
C SER A 93 3.88 -10.72 -13.09
N GLY A 94 4.23 -11.73 -13.90
CA GLY A 94 4.39 -11.58 -15.36
C GLY A 94 3.08 -11.60 -16.14
N SER A 95 2.01 -12.11 -15.51
CA SER A 95 0.65 -12.19 -16.04
C SER A 95 -0.31 -11.71 -14.94
N PRO A 96 -0.42 -10.38 -14.74
CA PRO A 96 -1.28 -9.81 -13.73
C PRO A 96 -2.77 -10.02 -14.10
N ASP A 97 -3.61 -10.30 -13.11
CA ASP A 97 -5.07 -10.26 -13.31
C ASP A 97 -5.54 -8.79 -13.19
N TYR A 98 -4.87 -7.99 -12.35
CA TYR A 98 -5.21 -6.61 -12.09
C TYR A 98 -4.00 -5.68 -12.22
N VAL A 99 -4.18 -4.57 -12.92
CA VAL A 99 -3.19 -3.50 -13.01
C VAL A 99 -3.82 -2.19 -12.54
N PHE A 100 -3.41 -1.74 -11.37
CA PHE A 100 -3.75 -0.41 -10.89
C PHE A 100 -2.79 0.61 -11.53
N LEU A 101 -3.36 1.56 -12.27
CA LEU A 101 -2.63 2.68 -12.82
C LEU A 101 -2.91 3.92 -11.95
N ALA A 102 -1.87 4.51 -11.38
CA ALA A 102 -1.99 5.70 -10.54
C ALA A 102 -0.91 6.73 -10.91
N THR A 103 -1.17 8.02 -10.69
CA THR A 103 -0.13 9.03 -10.96
C THR A 103 1.07 8.85 -10.03
N GLY A 104 2.28 9.04 -10.56
CA GLY A 104 3.53 9.09 -9.79
C GLY A 104 3.99 10.52 -9.43
N THR A 105 3.20 11.53 -9.79
CA THR A 105 3.42 12.94 -9.40
C THR A 105 2.89 13.24 -8.00
N ASP A 106 2.07 12.34 -7.45
CA ASP A 106 1.51 12.35 -6.09
C ASP A 106 1.56 10.91 -5.53
N TYR A 107 1.34 10.72 -4.22
CA TYR A 107 1.43 9.42 -3.55
C TYR A 107 0.08 8.80 -3.16
N HIS A 108 -1.00 9.59 -3.06
CA HIS A 108 -2.24 9.15 -2.43
C HIS A 108 -2.88 7.96 -3.14
N SER A 109 -3.17 8.12 -4.44
CA SER A 109 -3.78 7.06 -5.25
C SER A 109 -2.87 5.84 -5.37
N ALA A 110 -1.56 6.04 -5.48
CA ALA A 110 -0.62 4.95 -5.67
C ALA A 110 -0.45 4.09 -4.41
N LEU A 111 -0.43 4.69 -3.23
CA LEU A 111 -0.35 3.96 -1.95
C LEU A 111 -1.66 3.23 -1.63
N ALA A 112 -2.80 3.86 -1.88
CA ALA A 112 -4.11 3.20 -1.73
C ALA A 112 -4.24 2.01 -2.72
N SER A 113 -3.81 2.21 -3.98
CA SER A 113 -3.74 1.15 -4.99
C SER A 113 -2.80 0.03 -4.60
N SER A 114 -1.65 0.33 -3.98
CA SER A 114 -0.71 -0.69 -3.55
C SER A 114 -1.23 -1.50 -2.36
N ALA A 115 -2.05 -0.91 -1.49
CA ALA A 115 -2.76 -1.65 -0.44
C ALA A 115 -3.77 -2.62 -1.07
N ALA A 116 -4.57 -2.15 -2.04
CA ALA A 116 -5.53 -2.99 -2.77
C ALA A 116 -4.85 -4.12 -3.56
N ALA A 117 -3.82 -3.80 -4.35
CA ALA A 117 -3.07 -4.78 -5.13
C ALA A 117 -2.42 -5.84 -4.24
N GLY A 118 -1.78 -5.41 -3.15
CA GLY A 118 -1.11 -6.29 -2.22
C GLY A 118 -2.06 -7.09 -1.33
N SER A 119 -3.34 -6.70 -1.22
CA SER A 119 -4.34 -7.44 -0.44
C SER A 119 -4.83 -8.75 -1.03
N LEU A 120 -4.43 -9.03 -2.26
CA LEU A 120 -4.51 -10.38 -2.84
C LEU A 120 -3.53 -11.36 -2.17
N GLY A 121 -2.57 -10.88 -1.36
CA GLY A 121 -1.69 -11.72 -0.55
C GLY A 121 -0.73 -12.58 -1.38
N TYR A 122 -0.27 -13.70 -0.80
CA TYR A 122 0.75 -14.55 -1.40
C TYR A 122 0.32 -15.11 -2.75
N GLY A 123 1.13 -14.88 -3.78
CA GLY A 123 0.79 -15.31 -5.15
C GLY A 123 -0.30 -14.46 -5.83
N GLY A 124 -0.82 -13.42 -5.15
CA GLY A 124 -1.75 -12.46 -5.73
C GLY A 124 -1.17 -11.78 -6.97
N LYS A 125 -2.03 -11.54 -7.96
CA LYS A 125 -1.64 -11.03 -9.28
C LYS A 125 -2.06 -9.58 -9.52
N GLY A 126 -2.19 -8.81 -8.45
CA GLY A 126 -2.46 -7.37 -8.50
C GLY A 126 -1.18 -6.57 -8.53
N THR A 127 -1.02 -5.69 -9.51
CA THR A 127 0.19 -4.89 -9.70
C THR A 127 -0.12 -3.40 -9.75
N VAL A 128 0.88 -2.57 -9.48
CA VAL A 128 0.76 -1.10 -9.56
C VAL A 128 1.82 -0.54 -10.49
N VAL A 129 1.39 0.28 -11.45
CA VAL A 129 2.27 1.05 -12.34
C VAL A 129 1.90 2.52 -12.32
N LEU A 130 2.89 3.38 -12.60
CA LEU A 130 2.76 4.82 -12.41
C LEU A 130 2.70 5.60 -13.73
N ASN A 131 1.75 6.51 -13.89
CA ASN A 131 1.72 7.51 -14.97
C ASN A 131 2.39 8.83 -14.55
N ASP A 132 2.91 9.59 -15.51
CA ASP A 132 3.50 10.91 -15.30
C ASP A 132 2.47 12.00 -15.58
N GLY A 133 1.72 12.38 -14.54
CA GLY A 133 0.54 13.21 -14.69
C GLY A 133 -0.37 12.62 -15.77
N ASN A 134 -0.82 13.41 -16.73
CA ASN A 134 -1.75 12.93 -17.76
C ASN A 134 -1.09 12.10 -18.89
N THR A 135 0.13 11.59 -18.70
CA THR A 135 0.87 10.88 -19.75
C THR A 135 1.40 9.53 -19.29
N LEU A 136 1.42 8.55 -20.21
CA LEU A 136 2.13 7.30 -20.01
C LEU A 136 3.56 7.43 -20.55
N THR A 137 4.54 7.24 -19.68
CA THR A 137 5.94 7.12 -20.14
C THR A 137 6.08 5.91 -21.07
N SER A 138 7.08 5.93 -21.96
CA SER A 138 7.32 4.82 -22.89
C SER A 138 7.41 3.47 -22.18
N SER A 139 8.05 3.42 -21.00
CA SER A 139 8.18 2.18 -20.22
C SER A 139 6.84 1.60 -19.75
N VAL A 140 5.91 2.47 -19.33
CA VAL A 140 4.60 2.06 -18.79
C VAL A 140 3.66 1.75 -19.94
N LYS A 141 3.69 2.55 -21.01
CA LYS A 141 2.98 2.26 -22.25
C LYS A 141 3.38 0.90 -22.82
N SER A 142 4.68 0.61 -22.95
CA SER A 142 5.15 -0.68 -23.45
C SER A 142 4.76 -1.85 -22.55
N TYR A 143 4.74 -1.64 -21.22
CA TYR A 143 4.27 -2.65 -20.29
C TYR A 143 2.78 -2.95 -20.49
N LEU A 144 1.90 -1.94 -20.47
CA LEU A 144 0.47 -2.13 -20.70
C LEU A 144 0.17 -2.72 -22.08
N ASN A 145 0.88 -2.28 -23.13
CA ASN A 145 0.75 -2.81 -24.50
C ASN A 145 1.25 -4.27 -24.66
N SER A 146 1.91 -4.82 -23.64
CA SER A 146 2.31 -6.23 -23.61
C SER A 146 1.28 -7.13 -22.94
N LEU A 147 0.25 -6.54 -22.33
CA LEU A 147 -0.85 -7.25 -21.66
C LEU A 147 -2.05 -7.34 -22.59
N ASP A 148 -2.84 -8.38 -22.39
CA ASP A 148 -4.15 -8.54 -23.02
C ASP A 148 -5.21 -7.78 -22.19
N PRO A 149 -5.87 -6.74 -22.73
CA PRO A 149 -6.87 -5.98 -21.99
C PRO A 149 -8.19 -6.76 -21.75
N ASP A 150 -8.39 -7.92 -22.37
CA ASP A 150 -9.53 -8.80 -22.09
C ASP A 150 -9.23 -9.79 -20.95
N GLU A 151 -7.95 -10.12 -20.71
CA GLU A 151 -7.52 -10.96 -19.59
C GLU A 151 -7.07 -10.16 -18.36
N THR A 152 -6.60 -8.92 -18.56
CA THR A 152 -6.07 -8.06 -17.50
C THR A 152 -7.00 -6.88 -17.24
N MET A 153 -7.52 -6.78 -16.02
CA MET A 153 -8.32 -5.63 -15.60
C MET A 153 -7.42 -4.43 -15.29
N VAL A 154 -7.45 -3.42 -16.18
CA VAL A 154 -6.75 -2.15 -15.97
C VAL A 154 -7.64 -1.17 -15.22
N ILE A 155 -7.19 -0.75 -14.04
CA ILE A 155 -7.92 0.06 -13.08
C ILE A 155 -7.20 1.41 -12.93
N PRO A 156 -7.54 2.44 -13.71
CA PRO A 156 -6.99 3.77 -13.49
C PRO A 156 -7.61 4.41 -12.24
N VAL A 157 -6.78 4.75 -11.26
CA VAL A 157 -7.18 5.36 -9.98
C VAL A 157 -6.85 6.85 -9.99
N GLY A 158 -7.89 7.66 -10.07
CA GLY A 158 -7.86 9.11 -10.20
C GLY A 158 -7.98 9.60 -11.64
N ALA A 159 -8.40 10.87 -11.80
CA ALA A 159 -8.66 11.48 -13.11
C ALA A 159 -7.43 11.47 -14.03
N SER A 160 -6.24 11.71 -13.47
CA SER A 160 -4.99 11.78 -14.23
C SER A 160 -4.60 10.43 -14.85
N ALA A 161 -4.71 9.34 -14.07
CA ALA A 161 -4.46 7.99 -14.56
C ALA A 161 -5.47 7.58 -15.64
N LYS A 162 -6.76 7.90 -15.43
CA LYS A 162 -7.81 7.65 -16.42
C LYS A 162 -7.50 8.38 -17.72
N TYR A 163 -7.14 9.65 -17.64
CA TYR A 163 -6.80 10.45 -18.81
C TYR A 163 -5.59 9.86 -19.54
N ALA A 164 -4.50 9.56 -18.83
CA ALA A 164 -3.28 8.99 -19.41
C ALA A 164 -3.55 7.68 -20.17
N LEU A 165 -4.39 6.80 -19.60
CA LEU A 165 -4.78 5.53 -20.21
C LEU A 165 -5.59 5.75 -21.49
N THR A 166 -6.66 6.54 -21.42
CA THR A 166 -7.60 6.72 -22.54
C THR A 166 -7.09 7.63 -23.66
N HIS A 167 -6.04 8.42 -23.42
CA HIS A 167 -5.42 9.29 -24.42
C HIS A 167 -4.12 8.69 -24.99
N THR A 168 -3.83 7.42 -24.68
CA THR A 168 -2.68 6.70 -25.23
C THR A 168 -3.14 5.64 -26.22
N LYS A 169 -2.60 5.66 -27.45
CA LYS A 169 -2.82 4.59 -28.41
C LYS A 169 -1.93 3.38 -28.09
N PHE A 170 -2.56 2.21 -27.97
CA PHE A 170 -1.92 0.91 -27.80
C PHE A 170 -1.98 0.16 -29.13
N SER A 171 -0.83 -0.32 -29.62
CA SER A 171 -0.75 -0.97 -30.94
C SER A 171 -1.22 -2.42 -30.93
N HIS A 172 -1.21 -3.07 -29.77
CA HIS A 172 -1.62 -4.48 -29.63
C HIS A 172 -3.00 -4.64 -29.00
N TRP A 173 -3.60 -3.55 -28.52
CA TRP A 173 -4.95 -3.59 -28.00
C TRP A 173 -5.95 -3.43 -29.16
N PRO A 174 -7.15 -4.02 -29.05
CA PRO A 174 -8.22 -3.76 -30.00
C PRO A 174 -8.60 -2.27 -30.00
N THR A 175 -9.30 -1.83 -31.05
CA THR A 175 -9.83 -0.46 -31.13
C THR A 175 -10.84 -0.17 -30.03
N THR A 176 -11.50 -1.20 -29.51
CA THR A 176 -12.44 -1.12 -28.40
C THR A 176 -11.99 -2.06 -27.30
N TRP A 177 -11.79 -1.54 -26.09
CA TRP A 177 -11.32 -2.29 -24.93
C TRP A 177 -12.00 -1.83 -23.64
N THR A 178 -11.93 -2.67 -22.61
CA THR A 178 -12.58 -2.44 -21.31
C THR A 178 -11.57 -1.95 -20.26
N TYR A 179 -12.00 -1.05 -19.38
CA TYR A 179 -11.26 -0.63 -18.20
C TYR A 179 -12.19 -0.25 -17.04
N TYR A 180 -11.62 -0.05 -15.86
CA TYR A 180 -12.37 0.06 -14.60
C TYR A 180 -11.93 1.32 -13.83
N PRO A 181 -12.38 2.53 -14.23
CA PRO A 181 -11.92 3.76 -13.62
C PRO A 181 -12.48 3.94 -12.21
N ILE A 182 -11.59 4.30 -11.29
CA ILE A 182 -11.92 4.69 -9.93
C ILE A 182 -11.57 6.16 -9.75
N SER A 183 -12.52 6.97 -9.32
CA SER A 183 -12.29 8.39 -9.04
C SER A 183 -13.28 8.90 -8.00
N GLY A 184 -12.81 9.76 -7.10
CA GLY A 184 -13.64 10.56 -6.22
C GLY A 184 -13.15 12.00 -6.18
N THR A 185 -13.84 12.85 -5.42
CA THR A 185 -13.34 14.18 -5.09
C THR A 185 -12.23 14.05 -4.05
N GLY A 186 -11.11 14.74 -4.25
CA GLY A 186 -9.99 14.71 -3.30
C GLY A 186 -9.28 13.36 -3.19
N HIS A 187 -8.35 13.29 -2.23
CA HIS A 187 -7.57 12.09 -1.93
C HIS A 187 -8.39 11.09 -1.10
N ASP A 188 -9.13 11.61 -0.12
CA ASP A 188 -10.11 10.93 0.74
C ASP A 188 -11.19 10.24 -0.12
N GLY A 189 -11.93 11.00 -0.95
CA GLY A 189 -13.02 10.45 -1.75
C GLY A 189 -12.54 9.44 -2.80
N THR A 190 -11.34 9.64 -3.37
CA THR A 190 -10.75 8.65 -4.28
C THR A 190 -10.37 7.35 -3.54
N SER A 191 -9.85 7.45 -2.32
CA SER A 191 -9.53 6.27 -1.51
C SER A 191 -10.77 5.52 -1.05
N VAL A 192 -11.86 6.21 -0.70
CA VAL A 192 -13.17 5.60 -0.39
C VAL A 192 -13.78 4.95 -1.62
N ALA A 193 -13.70 5.57 -2.80
CA ALA A 193 -14.17 4.97 -4.04
C ALA A 193 -13.43 3.66 -4.35
N LEU A 194 -12.10 3.64 -4.18
CA LEU A 194 -11.30 2.43 -4.31
C LEU A 194 -11.69 1.38 -3.25
N ALA A 195 -11.93 1.82 -2.02
CA ALA A 195 -12.30 0.94 -0.92
C ALA A 195 -13.64 0.21 -1.19
N ARG A 196 -14.65 0.95 -1.65
CA ARG A 196 -15.95 0.40 -2.06
C ARG A 196 -15.86 -0.54 -3.24
N PHE A 197 -15.03 -0.19 -4.22
CA PHE A 197 -14.84 -1.01 -5.40
C PHE A 197 -14.18 -2.35 -5.06
N TRP A 198 -13.19 -2.37 -4.17
CA TRP A 198 -12.31 -3.53 -3.99
C TRP A 198 -12.70 -4.44 -2.82
N TRP A 199 -13.28 -3.90 -1.74
CA TRP A 199 -13.68 -4.65 -0.57
C TRP A 199 -15.18 -4.58 -0.34
N SER A 200 -15.82 -5.75 -0.26
CA SER A 200 -17.24 -5.87 0.10
C SER A 200 -17.50 -5.70 1.60
N ALA A 201 -16.60 -6.23 2.45
CA ALA A 201 -16.66 -6.11 3.91
C ALA A 201 -15.25 -6.26 4.52
N PRO A 202 -14.44 -5.19 4.60
CA PRO A 202 -13.11 -5.27 5.18
C PRO A 202 -13.14 -5.40 6.71
N PRO A 203 -12.30 -6.25 7.33
CA PRO A 203 -12.27 -6.38 8.78
C PRO A 203 -11.65 -5.18 9.51
N GLN A 204 -10.80 -4.40 8.84
CA GLN A 204 -10.22 -3.17 9.38
C GLN A 204 -10.11 -2.09 8.30
N VAL A 205 -9.96 -0.85 8.73
CA VAL A 205 -9.65 0.29 7.86
C VAL A 205 -8.41 0.99 8.39
N GLY A 206 -7.44 1.26 7.51
CA GLY A 206 -6.28 2.08 7.85
C GLY A 206 -6.56 3.55 7.56
N LEU A 207 -6.28 4.43 8.51
CA LEU A 207 -6.28 5.87 8.33
C LEU A 207 -4.85 6.40 8.28
N ALA A 208 -4.57 7.27 7.32
CA ALA A 208 -3.33 8.03 7.27
C ALA A 208 -3.61 9.50 6.93
N SER A 209 -2.78 10.38 7.46
CA SER A 209 -2.82 11.79 7.09
C SER A 209 -2.41 11.94 5.64
N SER A 210 -3.21 12.68 4.86
CA SER A 210 -2.89 13.08 3.50
C SER A 210 -1.53 13.78 3.44
N ASP A 211 -1.14 14.57 4.45
CA ASP A 211 0.15 15.27 4.50
C ASP A 211 1.35 14.38 4.90
N SER A 212 1.13 13.09 5.16
CA SER A 212 2.17 12.16 5.64
C SER A 212 2.37 10.99 4.71
N TRP A 213 3.20 11.16 3.68
CA TRP A 213 3.55 10.07 2.77
C TRP A 213 4.16 8.85 3.49
N ARG A 214 4.94 9.05 4.57
CA ARG A 214 5.50 7.94 5.37
C ARG A 214 4.43 7.24 6.21
N GLY A 215 3.46 8.00 6.74
CA GLY A 215 2.27 7.47 7.39
C GLY A 215 1.48 6.61 6.40
N GLY A 216 1.19 7.14 5.22
CA GLY A 216 0.50 6.41 4.15
C GLY A 216 1.24 5.17 3.66
N VAL A 217 2.57 5.20 3.57
CA VAL A 217 3.35 3.99 3.29
C VAL A 217 3.16 2.94 4.37
N SER A 218 3.23 3.34 5.63
CA SER A 218 3.07 2.45 6.78
C SER A 218 1.66 1.88 6.81
N ALA A 219 0.65 2.70 6.51
CA ALA A 219 -0.74 2.30 6.42
C ALA A 219 -0.99 1.34 5.27
N SER A 220 -0.48 1.67 4.07
CA SER A 220 -0.58 0.81 2.88
C SER A 220 0.06 -0.56 3.14
N ALA A 221 1.24 -0.61 3.76
CA ALA A 221 1.90 -1.86 4.12
C ALA A 221 1.20 -2.61 5.29
N GLY A 222 0.70 -1.87 6.28
CA GLY A 222 0.00 -2.44 7.43
C GLY A 222 -1.35 -3.04 7.07
N MET A 223 -2.04 -2.45 6.09
CA MET A 223 -3.39 -2.84 5.68
C MET A 223 -3.46 -3.91 4.59
N LEU A 224 -2.30 -4.37 4.10
CA LEU A 224 -2.19 -5.41 3.07
C LEU A 224 -3.05 -6.65 3.36
N TRP A 225 -3.37 -7.04 4.60
CA TRP A 225 -4.25 -8.18 4.85
C TRP A 225 -5.57 -7.83 5.53
N TYR A 226 -5.79 -6.56 5.86
CA TYR A 226 -6.87 -6.17 6.76
C TYR A 226 -7.92 -5.27 6.11
N GLY A 227 -7.56 -4.51 5.08
CA GLY A 227 -8.56 -3.69 4.39
C GLY A 227 -7.98 -2.50 3.66
N PRO A 228 -8.80 -1.47 3.41
CA PRO A 228 -8.39 -0.29 2.66
C PRO A 228 -7.49 0.65 3.47
N LEU A 229 -6.76 1.48 2.73
CA LEU A 229 -6.15 2.71 3.21
C LEU A 229 -7.06 3.88 2.81
N LEU A 230 -7.55 4.65 3.78
CA LEU A 230 -8.23 5.93 3.57
C LEU A 230 -7.35 7.10 4.01
N TRP A 231 -7.57 8.25 3.38
CA TRP A 231 -6.82 9.48 3.64
C TRP A 231 -7.65 10.49 4.41
N SER A 232 -7.08 11.06 5.47
CA SER A 232 -7.65 12.20 6.19
C SER A 232 -6.75 13.42 6.04
N ASP A 233 -7.34 14.57 5.71
CA ASP A 233 -6.68 15.88 5.61
C ASP A 233 -7.16 16.88 6.68
N ASP A 234 -8.16 16.50 7.47
CA ASP A 234 -8.89 17.39 8.34
C ASP A 234 -8.63 17.10 9.82
N THR A 235 -8.82 18.11 10.67
CA THR A 235 -8.83 17.92 12.14
C THR A 235 -9.99 17.04 12.62
N THR A 236 -10.94 16.76 11.73
CA THR A 236 -12.11 15.90 11.90
C THR A 236 -12.20 14.93 10.74
N LEU A 237 -12.71 13.72 10.96
CA LEU A 237 -12.84 12.74 9.87
C LEU A 237 -13.76 13.29 8.77
N PRO A 238 -13.34 13.29 7.48
CA PRO A 238 -14.21 13.70 6.39
C PRO A 238 -15.52 12.90 6.37
N GLU A 239 -16.64 13.55 6.06
CA GLU A 239 -17.97 12.88 6.09
C GLU A 239 -18.05 11.72 5.09
N THR A 240 -17.31 11.79 3.99
CA THR A 240 -17.19 10.70 3.01
C THR A 240 -16.65 9.43 3.67
N ASP A 241 -15.61 9.57 4.49
CA ASP A 241 -14.96 8.49 5.21
C ASP A 241 -15.85 7.98 6.35
N ALA A 242 -16.46 8.90 7.12
CA ALA A 242 -17.40 8.56 8.17
C ALA A 242 -18.61 7.78 7.63
N THR A 243 -19.16 8.20 6.48
CA THR A 243 -20.25 7.49 5.80
C THR A 243 -19.81 6.11 5.33
N TYR A 244 -18.62 5.97 4.75
CA TYR A 244 -18.08 4.67 4.37
C TYR A 244 -17.95 3.74 5.58
N LEU A 245 -17.37 4.21 6.67
CA LEU A 245 -17.23 3.43 7.91
C LEU A 245 -18.59 2.99 8.47
N ARG A 246 -19.59 3.88 8.49
CA ARG A 246 -20.96 3.53 8.92
C ARG A 246 -21.59 2.44 8.05
N GLN A 247 -21.41 2.52 6.73
CA GLN A 247 -21.91 1.51 5.80
C GLN A 247 -21.22 0.16 5.98
N GLN A 248 -19.96 0.18 6.39
CA GLN A 248 -19.12 -1.01 6.58
C GLN A 248 -19.05 -1.48 8.05
N ALA A 249 -19.80 -0.85 8.96
CA ALA A 249 -19.70 -1.09 10.41
C ALA A 249 -20.00 -2.54 10.83
N ALA A 250 -20.74 -3.29 10.00
CA ALA A 250 -20.97 -4.72 10.23
C ALA A 250 -19.73 -5.58 9.98
N GLY A 251 -18.80 -5.14 9.12
CA GLY A 251 -17.56 -5.83 8.80
C GLY A 251 -16.32 -5.25 9.51
N VAL A 252 -16.26 -3.92 9.66
CA VAL A 252 -15.10 -3.22 10.22
C VAL A 252 -15.11 -3.30 11.73
N GLY A 253 -14.20 -4.11 12.29
CA GLY A 253 -14.03 -4.24 13.74
C GLY A 253 -12.99 -3.27 14.33
N ALA A 254 -12.13 -2.66 13.50
CA ALA A 254 -11.13 -1.72 13.96
C ALA A 254 -10.77 -0.68 12.90
N VAL A 255 -10.49 0.54 13.36
CA VAL A 255 -9.82 1.58 12.58
C VAL A 255 -8.41 1.75 13.13
N VAL A 256 -7.40 1.66 12.26
CA VAL A 256 -5.99 1.73 12.62
C VAL A 256 -5.37 3.00 12.03
N ALA A 257 -5.00 3.96 12.87
CA ALA A 257 -4.30 5.16 12.42
C ALA A 257 -2.79 4.93 12.31
N PHE A 258 -2.22 5.41 11.21
CA PHE A 258 -0.80 5.30 10.90
C PHE A 258 -0.17 6.69 10.78
N GLY A 259 0.93 6.90 11.51
CA GLY A 259 1.65 8.17 11.51
C GLY A 259 2.19 8.51 12.89
N GLY A 260 2.70 9.73 13.03
CA GLY A 260 3.05 10.26 14.35
C GLY A 260 1.80 10.57 15.17
N SER A 261 1.97 10.83 16.46
CA SER A 261 0.85 11.13 17.39
C SER A 261 0.08 12.40 17.07
N THR A 262 0.50 13.18 16.07
CA THR A 262 -0.18 14.38 15.57
C THR A 262 -0.70 14.22 14.15
N SER A 263 -0.47 13.07 13.50
CA SER A 263 -0.88 12.86 12.11
C SER A 263 -2.40 12.68 12.00
N ILE A 264 -3.00 11.98 12.94
CA ILE A 264 -4.46 11.78 13.02
C ILE A 264 -4.89 12.25 14.41
N SER A 265 -5.89 13.13 14.47
CA SER A 265 -6.32 13.75 15.73
C SER A 265 -7.12 12.77 16.60
N SER A 266 -7.13 12.96 17.91
CA SER A 266 -7.98 12.14 18.81
C SER A 266 -9.47 12.33 18.53
N SER A 267 -9.90 13.52 18.06
CA SER A 267 -11.27 13.79 17.64
C SER A 267 -11.63 12.97 16.40
N GLU A 268 -10.74 12.91 15.42
CA GLU A 268 -10.93 12.09 14.22
C GLU A 268 -11.05 10.61 14.57
N LEU A 269 -10.15 10.09 15.42
CA LEU A 269 -10.21 8.71 15.90
C LEU A 269 -11.52 8.39 16.64
N THR A 270 -12.02 9.35 17.42
CA THR A 270 -13.29 9.21 18.13
C THR A 270 -14.46 9.15 17.15
N THR A 271 -14.46 10.01 16.12
CA THR A 271 -15.46 9.99 15.05
C THR A 271 -15.41 8.68 14.26
N ALA A 272 -14.21 8.22 13.89
CA ALA A 272 -14.03 6.96 13.19
C ALA A 272 -14.51 5.75 14.01
N GLY A 273 -14.15 5.69 15.29
CA GLY A 273 -14.64 4.65 16.21
C GLY A 273 -16.15 4.70 16.40
N SER A 274 -16.73 5.90 16.49
CA SER A 274 -18.19 6.08 16.60
C SER A 274 -18.91 5.65 15.32
N ALA A 275 -18.28 5.82 14.15
CA ALA A 275 -18.84 5.41 12.86
C ALA A 275 -18.96 3.88 12.72
N ILE A 276 -18.08 3.12 13.38
CA ILE A 276 -18.09 1.65 13.33
C ILE A 276 -18.72 0.98 14.57
N SER A 277 -19.32 1.76 15.47
CA SER A 277 -19.89 1.26 16.72
C SER A 277 -21.30 1.83 16.98
N ALA A 278 -22.00 1.30 17.98
CA ALA A 278 -23.30 1.83 18.41
C ALA A 278 -23.19 3.12 19.25
N GLY A 279 -22.00 3.74 19.31
CA GLY A 279 -21.75 5.00 20.02
C GLY A 279 -20.35 5.10 20.60
N SER A 280 -19.90 6.33 20.85
CA SER A 280 -18.54 6.64 21.33
C SER A 280 -18.16 5.97 22.66
N SER A 281 -19.13 5.62 23.50
CA SER A 281 -18.92 4.92 24.77
C SER A 281 -18.43 3.47 24.62
N LEU A 282 -18.56 2.89 23.42
CA LEU A 282 -18.09 1.54 23.10
C LEU A 282 -16.72 1.55 22.40
N VAL A 283 -16.16 2.73 22.16
CA VAL A 283 -14.87 2.88 21.47
C VAL A 283 -13.74 2.77 22.49
N THR A 284 -12.80 1.86 22.23
CA THR A 284 -11.55 1.75 23.00
C THR A 284 -10.37 2.19 22.13
N TYR A 285 -9.60 3.17 22.61
CA TYR A 285 -8.39 3.63 21.93
C TYR A 285 -7.14 2.93 22.48
N HIS A 286 -6.36 2.32 21.59
CA HIS A 286 -5.12 1.63 21.91
C HIS A 286 -3.93 2.31 21.22
N PRO A 287 -3.17 3.18 21.91
CA PRO A 287 -2.00 3.83 21.33
C PRO A 287 -0.79 2.88 21.27
N TYR A 288 -0.13 2.86 20.12
CA TYR A 288 1.12 2.13 19.92
C TYR A 288 2.26 3.09 19.56
N TYR A 289 3.44 2.87 20.13
CA TYR A 289 4.66 3.62 19.82
C TYR A 289 5.75 2.65 19.39
N ASN A 290 6.25 2.80 18.17
CA ASN A 290 7.19 1.85 17.55
C ASN A 290 6.68 0.39 17.54
N GLY A 291 5.36 0.21 17.39
CA GLY A 291 4.73 -1.12 17.37
C GLY A 291 4.59 -1.78 18.75
N LEU A 292 4.83 -1.05 19.83
CA LEU A 292 4.69 -1.52 21.20
C LEU A 292 3.55 -0.77 21.90
N ASP A 293 2.84 -1.47 22.77
CA ASP A 293 1.90 -0.83 23.70
C ASP A 293 2.65 0.23 24.52
N ALA A 294 2.02 1.39 24.73
CA ALA A 294 2.51 2.45 25.59
C ALA A 294 2.93 1.94 26.99
N GLN A 295 2.27 0.92 27.54
CA GLN A 295 2.63 0.30 28.82
C GLN A 295 3.92 -0.53 28.75
N GLN A 296 4.16 -1.25 27.64
CA GLN A 296 5.35 -2.08 27.43
C GLN A 296 6.62 -1.27 27.16
N LYS A 297 6.48 0.00 26.75
CA LYS A 297 7.60 0.94 26.62
C LYS A 297 8.33 1.16 27.95
N SER A 298 7.61 1.12 29.08
CA SER A 298 8.19 1.30 30.42
C SER A 298 8.95 0.06 30.91
N ALA A 299 8.72 -1.10 30.30
CA ALA A 299 9.39 -2.36 30.66
C ALA A 299 10.69 -2.61 29.88
N LEU A 300 10.86 -1.95 28.72
CA LEU A 300 12.03 -2.12 27.85
C LEU A 300 13.22 -1.19 28.19
N SER A 301 13.08 -0.35 29.21
CA SER A 301 14.19 0.42 29.80
C SER A 301 14.98 -0.36 30.87
N SER A 302 14.59 -1.61 31.16
CA SER A 302 15.32 -2.53 32.03
C SER A 302 16.00 -3.63 31.18
N PRO A 303 17.28 -3.98 31.43
CA PRO A 303 17.95 -5.04 30.70
C PRO A 303 17.36 -6.39 31.13
N LEU A 304 16.50 -6.97 30.31
CA LEU A 304 16.00 -8.33 30.46
C LEU A 304 16.49 -9.13 29.24
N GLY A 305 17.32 -10.17 29.32
CA GLY A 305 17.67 -10.97 30.49
C GLY A 305 16.47 -11.81 30.94
N GLY A 306 16.10 -12.84 30.19
CA GLY A 306 15.09 -13.81 30.63
C GLY A 306 14.25 -14.39 29.48
N ASP A 307 14.34 -15.70 29.34
CA ASP A 307 13.73 -16.57 28.33
C ASP A 307 12.23 -16.36 28.09
N ALA A 308 11.86 -16.03 26.84
CA ALA A 308 10.48 -16.02 26.39
C ALA A 308 10.05 -17.44 25.94
N ASN A 309 9.68 -18.28 26.91
CA ASN A 309 8.93 -19.50 26.62
C ASN A 309 7.42 -19.19 26.68
N GLY A 310 6.90 -18.64 25.59
CA GLY A 310 5.49 -18.31 25.43
C GLY A 310 5.04 -18.63 24.00
N THR A 311 4.58 -19.86 23.79
CA THR A 311 3.98 -20.32 22.53
C THR A 311 2.59 -19.71 22.34
N ALA A 312 2.51 -18.41 22.10
CA ALA A 312 1.32 -17.78 21.57
C ALA A 312 1.62 -17.36 20.14
N THR A 313 1.39 -18.28 19.20
CA THR A 313 1.30 -17.92 17.78
C THR A 313 0.00 -17.12 17.63
N PRO A 314 0.02 -15.79 17.37
CA PRO A 314 -1.23 -15.08 17.11
C PRO A 314 -1.89 -15.73 15.90
N ALA A 315 -3.10 -16.24 16.09
CA ALA A 315 -3.90 -16.78 15.01
C ALA A 315 -4.14 -15.67 13.98
N ARG A 316 -3.55 -15.82 12.80
CA ARG A 316 -3.79 -14.92 11.67
C ARG A 316 -5.22 -15.19 11.20
N VAL A 317 -6.17 -14.37 11.62
CA VAL A 317 -7.54 -14.40 11.09
C VAL A 317 -7.41 -14.24 9.57
N THR A 318 -7.81 -15.26 8.82
CA THR A 318 -7.78 -15.22 7.36
C THR A 318 -8.86 -14.25 6.90
N ALA A 319 -8.48 -13.00 6.61
CA ALA A 319 -9.36 -12.09 5.91
C ALA A 319 -9.72 -12.71 4.55
N ALA A 320 -11.00 -12.61 4.16
CA ALA A 320 -11.44 -13.04 2.84
C ALA A 320 -10.68 -12.28 1.76
N ALA A 321 -10.37 -12.96 0.66
CA ALA A 321 -9.79 -12.29 -0.50
C ALA A 321 -10.71 -11.15 -0.97
N PRO A 322 -10.16 -10.00 -1.41
CA PRO A 322 -10.95 -8.92 -1.98
C PRO A 322 -11.88 -9.41 -3.11
N GLN A 323 -13.09 -8.87 -3.16
CA GLN A 323 -14.11 -9.20 -4.16
C GLN A 323 -14.52 -7.93 -4.88
N PRO A 324 -13.85 -7.55 -5.98
CA PRO A 324 -14.13 -6.29 -6.63
C PRO A 324 -15.47 -6.28 -7.36
N ASP A 325 -16.22 -5.18 -7.23
CA ASP A 325 -17.45 -4.93 -8.00
C ASP A 325 -17.08 -4.35 -9.39
N LEU A 326 -16.62 -5.23 -10.28
CA LEU A 326 -16.19 -4.87 -11.63
C LEU A 326 -17.33 -4.29 -12.47
N ASP A 327 -18.56 -4.76 -12.29
CA ASP A 327 -19.70 -4.36 -13.12
C ASP A 327 -20.11 -2.91 -12.84
N SER A 328 -20.00 -2.46 -11.59
CA SER A 328 -20.36 -1.08 -11.20
C SER A 328 -19.54 0.02 -11.91
N VAL A 329 -18.32 -0.29 -12.33
CA VAL A 329 -17.38 0.68 -12.93
C VAL A 329 -16.91 0.27 -14.33
N ARG A 330 -17.37 -0.86 -14.87
CA ARG A 330 -16.96 -1.35 -16.19
C ARG A 330 -17.22 -0.30 -17.26
N THR A 331 -16.15 0.14 -17.92
CA THR A 331 -16.21 1.19 -18.95
C THR A 331 -15.54 0.71 -20.24
N THR A 332 -16.13 1.06 -21.38
CA THR A 332 -15.57 0.77 -22.70
C THR A 332 -14.92 2.01 -23.29
N HIS A 333 -13.66 1.90 -23.73
CA HIS A 333 -13.00 2.90 -24.55
C HIS A 333 -13.21 2.57 -26.04
N LYS A 334 -13.41 3.59 -26.87
CA LYS A 334 -13.61 3.49 -28.32
C LYS A 334 -12.68 4.45 -29.03
#